data_AF-A0A961Z6D5-F1
#
_entry.id   AF-A0A961Z6D5-F1
#
_cell.length_a   1.000
_cell.length_b   1.000
_cell.length_c   1.000
_cell.angle_alpha   90.00
_cell.angle_beta   90.00
_cell.angle_gamma   90.00
#
_symmetry.space_group_name_H-M   'P 1'
#
loop_
_entity.id
_entity.type
_entity.pdbx_description
1 polymer ?
#
loop_
_entity_poly.entity_id
_entity_poly.type
_entity_poly.pdbx_seq_one_letter_code
_entity_poly.pdbx_strand_id
1 'polypeptide(L)'
;MSPALTAFLVKVLAGAGILFVIGYIGNRIAFSNRFVNALVTAIVFAVIYAGLYYMVDRTTLPENLQKISQETWLRMVGMAAVVVFVIDLIANILTFKNRFTNALMTAIVFAVVFTGLMYAAGGLPAIKPA
;
A
#
# COMPACT_ATOMS: atom_id res chain seq x y z
N MET A 1 -3.07 -10.22 22.26
CA MET A 1 -2.25 -10.12 21.04
C MET A 1 -0.81 -9.84 21.44
N SER A 2 0.17 -10.40 20.75
CA SER A 2 1.58 -10.09 21.05
C SER A 2 1.94 -8.66 20.62
N PRO A 3 2.88 -7.98 21.30
CA PRO A 3 3.31 -6.63 20.92
C PRO A 3 3.78 -6.54 19.46
N ALA A 4 4.44 -7.59 18.96
CA ALA A 4 4.91 -7.66 17.58
C ALA A 4 3.76 -7.73 16.56
N LEU A 5 2.71 -8.51 16.84
CA LEU A 5 1.52 -8.57 16.00
C LEU A 5 0.78 -7.22 15.98
N THR A 6 0.67 -6.55 17.13
CA THR A 6 0.08 -5.21 17.20
C THR A 6 0.88 -4.19 16.36
N ALA A 7 2.20 -4.18 16.49
CA ALA A 7 3.05 -3.27 15.70
C ALA A 7 2.96 -3.55 14.19
N PHE A 8 2.85 -4.82 13.79
CA PHE A 8 2.63 -5.19 12.40
C PHE A 8 1.28 -4.67 11.88
N LEU A 9 0.19 -4.91 12.61
CA LEU A 9 -1.14 -4.47 12.19
C LEU A 9 -1.24 -2.94 12.11
N VAL A 10 -0.61 -2.20 13.02
CA VAL A 10 -0.54 -0.74 12.92
C VAL A 10 0.13 -0.29 11.62
N LYS A 11 1.22 -0.94 11.19
CA LYS A 11 1.88 -0.63 9.91
C LYS A 11 1.00 -0.94 8.71
N VAL A 12 0.29 -2.08 8.72
CA VAL A 12 -0.66 -2.45 7.66
C VAL A 12 -1.79 -1.44 7.58
N LEU A 13 -2.38 -1.07 8.73
CA LEU A 13 -3.47 -0.09 8.79
C LEU A 13 -3.01 1.30 8.35
N ALA A 14 -1.81 1.72 8.71
CA ALA A 14 -1.23 2.99 8.24
C ALA A 14 -1.07 2.99 6.70
N GLY A 15 -0.52 1.91 6.13
CA GLY A 15 -0.39 1.76 4.68
C GLY A 15 -1.75 1.74 3.96
N ALA A 16 -2.73 1.02 4.51
CA ALA A 16 -4.09 0.98 3.99
C ALA A 16 -4.78 2.35 4.06
N GLY A 17 -4.57 3.12 5.14
CA GLY A 17 -5.08 4.48 5.29
C GLY A 17 -4.48 5.44 4.26
N ILE A 18 -3.17 5.37 4.02
CA ILE A 18 -2.51 6.14 2.96
C ILE A 18 -3.13 5.79 1.59
N LEU A 19 -3.26 4.49 1.30
CA LEU A 19 -3.81 4.06 0.02
C LEU A 19 -5.28 4.46 -0.16
N PHE A 20 -6.08 4.43 0.91
CA PHE A 20 -7.44 4.95 0.91
C PHE A 20 -7.49 6.42 0.47
N VAL A 21 -6.63 7.27 1.05
CA VAL A 21 -6.56 8.70 0.70
C VAL A 21 -6.16 8.88 -0.77
N ILE A 22 -5.14 8.15 -1.23
CA ILE A 22 -4.68 8.21 -2.62
C ILE A 22 -5.81 7.77 -3.57
N GLY A 23 -6.43 6.63 -3.31
CA GLY A 23 -7.53 6.10 -4.12
C GLY A 23 -8.75 7.01 -4.09
N TYR A 24 -9.05 7.66 -2.96
CA TYR A 24 -10.14 8.63 -2.88
C TYR A 24 -9.84 9.87 -3.73
N ILE A 25 -8.61 10.40 -3.67
CA ILE A 25 -8.19 11.53 -4.51
C ILE A 25 -8.26 11.15 -5.99
N GLY A 26 -7.69 9.99 -6.36
CA GLY A 26 -7.76 9.41 -7.70
C GLY A 26 -9.21 9.37 -8.21
N ASN A 27 -10.11 8.82 -7.40
CA ASN A 27 -11.53 8.71 -7.74
C ASN A 27 -12.19 10.08 -7.96
N ARG A 28 -11.68 11.16 -7.37
CA ARG A 28 -12.19 12.52 -7.54
C ARG A 28 -11.68 13.17 -8.82
N ILE A 29 -10.44 12.92 -9.21
CA ILE A 29 -9.77 13.51 -10.39
C ILE A 29 -9.92 12.70 -11.68
N ALA A 30 -10.11 11.37 -11.60
CA ALA A 30 -10.22 10.53 -12.77
C ALA A 30 -11.60 10.67 -13.42
N PHE A 31 -11.59 11.17 -14.66
CA PHE A 31 -12.74 11.49 -15.51
C PHE A 31 -13.58 10.25 -15.91
N SER A 32 -14.34 9.68 -14.97
CA SER A 32 -15.29 8.57 -15.16
C SER A 32 -14.70 7.24 -15.68
N ASN A 33 -13.41 7.21 -16.05
CA ASN A 33 -12.72 6.01 -16.52
C ASN A 33 -12.05 5.27 -15.34
N ARG A 34 -12.54 4.06 -15.09
CA ARG A 34 -12.10 3.17 -14.01
C ARG A 34 -10.65 2.71 -14.14
N PHE A 35 -10.17 2.53 -15.37
CA PHE A 35 -8.79 2.16 -15.64
C PHE A 35 -7.84 3.33 -15.36
N VAL A 36 -8.17 4.51 -15.88
CA VAL A 36 -7.40 5.74 -15.64
C VAL A 36 -7.36 6.06 -14.14
N ASN A 37 -8.46 5.82 -13.42
CA ASN A 37 -8.48 5.95 -11.97
C ASN A 37 -7.42 5.08 -11.28
N ALA A 38 -7.43 3.77 -11.56
CA ALA A 38 -6.46 2.83 -11.00
C ALA A 38 -5.02 3.21 -11.36
N LEU A 39 -4.80 3.64 -12.60
CA LEU A 39 -3.49 4.06 -13.07
C LEU A 39 -2.99 5.29 -12.30
N VAL A 40 -3.84 6.30 -12.11
CA VAL A 40 -3.50 7.51 -11.35
C VAL A 40 -3.21 7.17 -9.88
N THR A 41 -4.04 6.33 -9.24
CA THR A 41 -3.80 5.83 -7.87
C THR A 41 -2.41 5.19 -7.75
N ALA A 42 -2.05 4.31 -8.69
CA ALA A 42 -0.77 3.62 -8.69
C ALA A 42 0.42 4.54 -8.92
N ILE A 43 0.29 5.52 -9.83
CA ILE A 43 1.33 6.51 -10.10
C ILE A 43 1.54 7.40 -8.88
N VAL A 44 0.47 7.92 -8.28
CA VAL A 44 0.56 8.77 -7.08
C VAL A 44 1.20 7.99 -5.93
N PHE A 45 0.80 6.73 -5.73
CA PHE A 45 1.46 5.83 -4.77
C PHE A 45 2.96 5.70 -5.05
N ALA A 46 3.34 5.38 -6.28
CA ALA A 46 4.74 5.21 -6.66
C ALA A 46 5.56 6.48 -6.44
N VAL A 47 5.02 7.64 -6.82
CA VAL A 47 5.70 8.94 -6.67
C VAL A 47 5.90 9.28 -5.20
N ILE A 48 4.87 9.12 -4.36
CA ILE A 48 4.96 9.40 -2.93
C ILE A 48 6.02 8.49 -2.29
N TYR A 49 5.93 7.18 -2.49
CA TYR A 49 6.85 6.22 -1.86
C TYR A 49 8.28 6.28 -2.44
N ALA A 50 8.45 6.62 -3.71
CA ALA A 50 9.76 6.92 -4.27
C ALA A 50 10.34 8.21 -3.65
N GLY A 51 9.53 9.25 -3.48
CA GLY A 51 9.92 10.51 -2.85
C GLY A 51 10.37 10.36 -1.39
N LEU A 52 9.72 9.47 -0.63
CA LEU A 52 10.10 9.17 0.76
C LEU A 52 11.57 8.73 0.91
N TYR A 53 12.15 8.12 -0.11
CA TYR A 53 13.57 7.76 -0.13
C TYR A 53 14.50 8.96 0.15
N TYR A 54 14.13 10.14 -0.32
CA TYR A 54 14.91 11.37 -0.20
C TYR A 54 14.46 12.26 0.97
N MET A 55 13.23 12.08 1.44
CA MET A 55 12.63 12.94 2.48
C MET A 55 12.76 12.36 3.89
N VAL A 56 12.90 11.04 4.02
CA VAL A 56 13.00 10.38 5.32
C VAL A 56 14.45 10.34 5.79
N ASP A 57 14.70 10.83 7.00
CA ASP A 57 15.99 10.64 7.67
C ASP A 57 16.23 9.14 7.92
N ARG A 58 17.27 8.61 7.30
CA ARG A 58 17.60 7.18 7.40
C ARG A 58 17.97 6.74 8.81
N THR A 59 18.50 7.63 9.64
CA THR A 59 18.88 7.29 11.02
C THR A 59 17.67 6.87 11.86
N THR A 60 16.46 7.29 11.46
CA THR A 60 15.19 6.93 12.11
C THR A 60 14.65 5.57 11.65
N LEU A 61 15.18 5.02 10.56
CA LEU A 61 14.75 3.74 10.02
C LEU A 61 15.44 2.57 10.74
N PRO A 62 14.79 1.39 10.83
CA PRO A 62 15.43 0.14 11.20
C PRO A 62 16.70 -0.15 10.38
N GLU A 63 17.74 -0.73 10.98
CA GLU A 63 19.04 -0.98 10.34
C GLU A 63 18.95 -1.70 8.99
N ASN A 64 18.01 -2.65 8.87
CA ASN A 64 17.79 -3.40 7.64
C ASN A 64 17.27 -2.50 6.49
N LEU A 65 16.53 -1.43 6.80
CA LEU A 65 16.04 -0.46 5.80
C LEU A 65 17.10 0.60 5.47
N GLN A 66 17.98 0.93 6.42
CA GLN A 66 19.07 1.90 6.20
C GLN A 66 20.01 1.45 5.07
N LYS A 67 20.29 0.15 5.01
CA LYS A 67 21.22 -0.49 4.07
C LYS A 67 20.63 -0.75 2.69
N ILE A 68 19.34 -0.46 2.47
CA ILE A 68 18.69 -0.68 1.17
C ILE A 68 19.21 0.36 0.18
N SER A 69 19.65 -0.13 -0.99
CA SER A 69 20.09 0.72 -2.10
C SER A 69 18.91 1.44 -2.73
N GLN A 70 19.18 2.56 -3.42
CA GLN A 70 18.16 3.28 -4.19
C GLN A 70 17.46 2.38 -5.20
N GLU A 71 18.24 1.58 -5.92
CA GLU A 71 17.73 0.68 -6.94
C GLU A 71 16.76 -0.34 -6.33
N THR A 72 17.15 -0.97 -5.21
CA THR A 72 16.29 -1.95 -4.53
C THR A 72 15.01 -1.29 -4.01
N TRP A 73 15.10 -0.09 -3.43
CA TRP A 73 13.92 0.67 -3.01
C TRP A 73 12.96 0.94 -4.16
N LEU A 74 13.46 1.50 -5.26
CA LEU A 74 12.65 1.82 -6.43
C LEU A 74 12.03 0.57 -7.07
N ARG A 75 12.75 -0.55 -7.12
CA ARG A 75 12.21 -1.84 -7.57
C ARG A 75 11.06 -2.31 -6.68
N MET A 76 11.21 -2.24 -5.35
CA MET A 76 10.15 -2.60 -4.41
C MET A 76 8.92 -1.71 -4.56
N VAL A 77 9.12 -0.39 -4.66
CA VAL A 77 8.03 0.58 -4.87
C VAL A 77 7.32 0.32 -6.20
N GLY A 78 8.07 0.04 -7.27
CA GLY A 78 7.50 -0.29 -8.58
C GLY A 78 6.64 -1.56 -8.55
N MET A 79 7.11 -2.63 -7.91
CA MET A 79 6.32 -3.85 -7.72
C MET A 79 5.06 -3.59 -6.88
N ALA A 80 5.18 -2.83 -5.79
CA ALA A 80 4.03 -2.46 -4.95
C ALA A 80 3.02 -1.60 -5.73
N ALA A 81 3.47 -0.69 -6.59
CA ALA A 81 2.59 0.12 -7.43
C ALA A 81 1.79 -0.74 -8.43
N VAL A 82 2.41 -1.78 -9.00
CA VAL A 82 1.70 -2.75 -9.87
C VAL A 82 0.62 -3.49 -9.07
N VAL A 83 0.91 -3.92 -7.84
CA VAL A 83 -0.09 -4.56 -6.97
C VAL A 83 -1.23 -3.59 -6.65
N VAL A 84 -0.91 -2.35 -6.27
CA VAL A 84 -1.90 -1.30 -6.00
C VAL A 84 -2.79 -1.05 -7.22
N PHE A 85 -2.20 -0.96 -8.42
CA PHE A 85 -2.95 -0.80 -9.67
C PHE A 85 -3.98 -1.92 -9.86
N VAL A 86 -3.55 -3.17 -9.71
CA VAL A 86 -4.44 -4.34 -9.89
C VAL A 86 -5.56 -4.33 -8.86
N ILE A 87 -5.24 -4.04 -7.59
CA ILE A 87 -6.21 -4.00 -6.50
C ILE A 87 -7.24 -2.88 -6.73
N ASP A 88 -6.78 -1.67 -7.07
CA ASP A 88 -7.66 -0.54 -7.34
C ASP A 88 -8.51 -0.77 -8.59
N LEU A 89 -7.96 -1.41 -9.62
CA LEU A 89 -8.72 -1.76 -10.81
C LEU A 89 -9.84 -2.77 -10.48
N ILE A 90 -9.55 -3.80 -9.67
CA ILE A 90 -10.55 -4.75 -9.21
C ILE A 90 -11.63 -4.04 -8.38
N ALA A 91 -11.26 -3.20 -7.43
CA ALA A 91 -12.20 -2.42 -6.63
C ALA A 91 -13.07 -1.51 -7.52
N ASN A 92 -12.47 -0.81 -8.50
CA ASN A 92 -13.17 0.04 -9.45
C ASN A 92 -14.16 -0.75 -10.32
N ILE A 93 -13.85 -2.00 -10.66
CA ILE A 93 -14.75 -2.90 -11.42
C ILE A 93 -15.92 -3.36 -10.55
N LEU A 94 -15.65 -3.80 -9.32
CA LEU A 94 -16.62 -4.37 -8.39
C LEU A 94 -17.57 -3.32 -7.80
N THR A 95 -17.11 -2.09 -7.62
CA THR A 95 -17.87 -1.06 -6.88
C THR A 95 -18.64 -0.18 -7.85
N PHE A 96 -19.97 -0.31 -7.87
CA PHE A 96 -20.83 0.54 -8.70
C PHE A 96 -21.14 1.89 -8.03
N LYS A 97 -20.91 2.98 -8.77
CA LYS A 97 -21.37 4.37 -8.57
C LYS A 97 -20.81 5.15 -7.36
N ASN A 98 -20.38 4.53 -6.26
CA ASN A 98 -19.88 5.27 -5.09
C ASN A 98 -18.34 5.31 -5.01
N ARG A 99 -17.78 6.50 -5.27
CA ARG A 99 -16.33 6.79 -5.22
C ARG A 99 -15.70 6.56 -3.84
N PHE A 100 -16.46 6.78 -2.76
CA PHE A 100 -15.97 6.53 -1.39
C PHE A 100 -15.86 5.03 -1.11
N THR A 101 -16.91 4.27 -1.42
CA THR A 101 -16.93 2.81 -1.25
C THR A 101 -15.82 2.16 -2.08
N ASN A 102 -15.54 2.70 -3.26
CA ASN A 102 -14.50 2.22 -4.13
C ASN A 102 -13.10 2.33 -3.49
N ALA A 103 -12.72 3.53 -3.04
CA ALA A 103 -11.46 3.74 -2.33
C ALA A 103 -11.34 2.89 -1.06
N LEU A 104 -12.45 2.71 -0.33
CA LEU A 104 -12.50 1.86 0.86
C LEU A 104 -12.24 0.39 0.50
N MET A 105 -12.84 -0.12 -0.56
CA MET A 105 -12.61 -1.49 -1.03
C MET A 105 -11.16 -1.69 -1.49
N THR A 106 -10.56 -0.74 -2.19
CA THR A 106 -9.13 -0.77 -2.56
C THR A 106 -8.25 -0.89 -1.32
N ALA A 107 -8.49 -0.08 -0.29
CA ALA A 107 -7.71 -0.11 0.93
C ALA A 107 -7.87 -1.43 1.71
N ILE A 108 -9.09 -1.96 1.77
CA ILE A 108 -9.37 -3.25 2.42
C ILE A 108 -8.67 -4.40 1.68
N VAL A 109 -8.84 -4.47 0.35
CA VAL A 109 -8.22 -5.52 -0.46
C VAL A 109 -6.70 -5.42 -0.38
N PHE A 110 -6.13 -4.22 -0.40
CA PHE A 110 -4.70 -4.02 -0.17
C PHE A 110 -4.26 -4.54 1.19
N ALA A 111 -4.96 -4.18 2.27
CA ALA A 111 -4.62 -4.65 3.61
C ALA A 111 -4.61 -6.18 3.69
N VAL A 112 -5.61 -6.84 3.09
CA VAL A 112 -5.72 -8.30 3.05
C VAL A 112 -4.60 -8.93 2.21
N VAL A 113 -4.42 -8.47 0.97
CA VAL A 113 -3.42 -9.02 0.04
C VAL A 113 -2.01 -8.79 0.57
N PHE A 114 -1.71 -7.58 1.05
CA PHE A 114 -0.41 -7.25 1.62
C PHE A 114 -0.13 -8.11 2.85
N THR A 115 -1.10 -8.28 3.75
CA THR A 115 -0.95 -9.17 4.91
C THR A 115 -0.71 -10.62 4.49
N GLY A 116 -1.46 -11.12 3.51
CA GLY A 116 -1.29 -12.47 2.97
C GLY A 116 0.08 -12.71 2.32
N LEU A 117 0.57 -11.74 1.54
CA LEU A 117 1.90 -11.79 0.94
C LEU A 117 3.00 -11.77 2.02
N MET A 118 2.84 -10.95 3.05
CA MET A 118 3.78 -10.89 4.18
C MET A 118 3.80 -12.20 4.98
N TYR A 119 2.64 -12.86 5.15
CA TYR A 119 2.60 -14.21 5.76
C TYR A 119 3.36 -15.22 4.92
N ALA A 120 3.08 -15.29 3.61
CA ALA A 120 3.72 -16.23 2.69
C ALA A 120 5.24 -16.02 2.60
N ALA A 121 5.71 -14.76 2.71
CA ALA A 121 7.11 -14.42 2.72
C ALA A 121 7.82 -14.64 4.08
N GLY A 122 7.11 -15.16 5.09
CA GLY A 122 7.66 -15.34 6.45
C GLY A 122 7.91 -14.04 7.21
N GLY A 123 7.37 -12.92 6.74
CA GLY A 123 7.52 -11.60 7.35
C GLY A 123 6.54 -11.31 8.48
N LEU A 124 5.64 -12.24 8.82
CA LEU A 124 4.81 -12.12 10.00
C LEU A 124 5.64 -12.41 11.26
N PRO A 125 5.58 -11.54 12.30
CA PRO A 125 6.26 -11.80 13.55
C PRO A 125 5.74 -13.12 14.14
N ALA A 126 6.67 -13.96 14.63
CA ALA A 126 6.34 -15.24 15.21
C ALA A 126 5.21 -15.10 16.25
N ILE A 127 4.07 -15.75 16.00
CA ILE A 127 3.02 -15.92 16.99
C ILE A 127 3.58 -16.94 17.98
N LYS A 128 4.28 -16.47 19.02
CA LYS A 128 4.58 -17.34 20.16
C LYS A 128 3.24 -17.66 20.84
N PRO A 129 2.80 -18.93 20.90
CA PRO A 129 1.70 -19.30 21.77
C PRO A 129 2.09 -18.93 23.21
N ALA A 130 1.12 -18.38 23.94
CA ALA A 130 1.26 -18.03 25.35
C ALA A 130 1.47 -19.27 26.21
#